data_AF-A0A7D5H2E2-F1
#
_entry.id   AF-A0A7D5H2E2-F1
#
_cell.length_a   1.000
_cell.length_b   1.000
_cell.length_c   1.000
_cell.angle_alpha   90.00
_cell.angle_beta   90.00
_cell.angle_gamma   90.00
#
_symmetry.space_group_name_H-M   'P 1'
#
loop_
_entity.id
_entity.type
_entity.pdbx_description
1 polymer ?
#
loop_
_entity_poly.entity_id
_entity_poly.type
_entity_poly.pdbx_seq_one_letter_code
_entity_poly.pdbx_strand_id
1 'polypeptide(L)' 'MTATAWQVLFGMNVVLLVLLGISWPFQAPGSPARVVTLFALAVIAVSLVGLGVVIRVDWNPFG' A
#
# COMPACT_ATOMS: atom_id res chain seq x y z
N MET A 1 -10.24 17.84 11.64
CA MET A 1 -9.50 17.74 10.37
C MET A 1 -10.03 16.53 9.63
N THR A 2 -10.66 16.72 8.48
CA THR A 2 -11.09 15.63 7.60
C THR A 2 -9.86 15.07 6.88
N ALA A 3 -9.72 13.74 6.85
CA ALA A 3 -8.63 13.12 6.10
C ALA A 3 -8.80 13.43 4.60
N THR A 4 -7.70 13.78 3.91
CA THR A 4 -7.74 13.98 2.46
C THR A 4 -7.91 12.65 1.75
N ALA A 5 -8.42 12.67 0.52
CA ALA A 5 -8.56 11.46 -0.30
C ALA A 5 -7.24 10.68 -0.41
N TRP A 6 -6.11 11.38 -0.54
CA TRP A 6 -4.77 10.78 -0.59
C TRP A 6 -4.40 10.04 0.70
N GLN A 7 -4.71 10.63 1.86
CA GLN A 7 -4.46 9.99 3.17
C GLN A 7 -5.31 8.73 3.36
N VAL A 8 -6.57 8.76 2.91
CA VAL A 8 -7.45 7.59 2.95
C VAL A 8 -6.91 6.48 2.04
N LEU A 9 -6.57 6.80 0.80
CA LEU A 9 -5.99 5.82 -0.14
C LEU A 9 -4.66 5.24 0.35
N PHE A 10 -3.82 6.07 0.99
CA PHE A 10 -2.57 5.62 1.59
C PHE A 10 -2.85 4.63 2.72
N GLY A 11 -3.75 4.98 3.65
CA GLY A 11 -4.17 4.10 4.74
C GLY A 11 -4.75 2.78 4.23
N MET A 12 -5.57 2.80 3.18
CA MET A 12 -6.10 1.58 2.56
C MET A 12 -4.99 0.68 2.00
N ASN A 13 -4.00 1.26 1.32
CA ASN A 13 -2.84 0.49 0.83
C ASN A 13 -2.04 -0.14 1.97
N VAL A 14 -1.89 0.55 3.10
CA VAL A 14 -1.25 -0.02 4.29
C VAL A 14 -2.03 -1.22 4.83
N VAL A 15 -3.37 -1.12 4.91
CA VAL A 15 -4.22 -2.24 5.33
C VAL A 15 -4.08 -3.42 4.38
N LEU A 16 -4.12 -3.18 3.07
CA LEU A 16 -3.92 -4.23 2.06
C LEU A 16 -2.53 -4.88 2.19
N LEU A 17 -1.48 -4.10 2.44
CA LEU A 17 -0.13 -4.61 2.65
C LEU A 17 -0.06 -5.53 3.89
N VAL A 18 -0.71 -5.15 4.99
CA VAL A 18 -0.77 -5.95 6.21
C VAL A 18 -1.50 -7.27 5.95
N LEU A 19 -2.67 -7.22 5.30
CA LEU A 19 -3.43 -8.41 4.94
C LEU A 19 -2.61 -9.35 4.03
N LEU A 20 -1.89 -8.78 3.06
CA LEU A 20 -1.00 -9.52 2.18
C LEU A 20 0.12 -10.21 2.97
N GLY A 21 0.76 -9.49 3.91
CA GLY A 21 1.79 -10.02 4.79
C GLY A 21 1.28 -11.13 5.71
N ILE A 22 0.07 -10.99 6.26
CA ILE A 22 -0.59 -12.04 7.06
C ILE A 22 -0.87 -13.28 6.21
N SER A 23 -1.23 -13.10 4.93
CA SER A 23 -1.51 -14.23 4.04
C SER A 23 -0.27 -15.03 3.63
N TRP A 24 0.91 -14.39 3.62
CA TRP A 24 2.17 -14.94 3.11
C TRP A 24 2.57 -16.31 3.71
N PRO A 25 2.57 -16.54 5.03
CA PRO A 25 2.94 -17.83 5.62
C PRO A 25 2.00 -18.99 5.25
N PHE A 26 0.78 -18.69 4.81
CA PHE A 26 -0.21 -19.70 4.42
C PHE A 26 -0.08 -20.13 2.95
N GLN A 27 0.88 -19.57 2.21
CA GLN A 27 1.06 -19.84 0.78
C GLN A 27 2.12 -20.91 0.55
N ALA A 28 1.76 -21.95 -0.21
CA ALA A 28 2.71 -22.96 -0.63
C ALA A 28 3.79 -22.34 -1.55
N PRO A 29 5.08 -22.68 -1.36
CA PRO A 29 6.14 -22.32 -2.30
C PRO A 29 5.83 -22.82 -3.72
N GLY A 30 6.08 -21.98 -4.72
CA GLY A 30 5.81 -22.31 -6.13
C GLY A 30 4.33 -22.28 -6.54
N SER A 31 3.41 -21.96 -5.63
CA SER A 31 1.99 -21.86 -5.98
C SER A 31 1.67 -20.61 -6.81
N PRO A 32 0.65 -20.65 -7.69
CA PRO A 32 0.16 -19.46 -8.39
C PRO A 32 -0.22 -18.31 -7.46
N ALA A 33 -0.71 -18.62 -6.26
CA ALA A 33 -1.04 -17.64 -5.23
C ALA A 33 0.17 -16.77 -4.85
N ARG A 34 1.37 -17.35 -4.83
CA ARG A 34 2.61 -16.62 -4.49
C ARG A 34 3.03 -15.64 -5.57
N VAL A 35 2.80 -15.98 -6.83
CA VAL A 35 3.03 -15.06 -7.97
C VAL A 35 2.10 -13.86 -7.90
N VAL A 36 0.81 -14.10 -7.65
CA VAL A 36 -0.20 -13.03 -7.47
C VAL A 36 0.17 -12.15 -6.28
N THR A 37 0.63 -12.75 -5.19
CA THR A 37 1.04 -12.02 -3.99
C THR A 37 2.25 -11.13 -4.22
N LEU A 38 3.26 -11.61 -4.96
CA LEU A 38 4.41 -10.79 -5.36
C LEU A 38 4.00 -9.62 -6.27
N PHE A 39 3.08 -9.86 -7.20
CA PHE A 39 2.57 -8.81 -8.07
C PHE A 39 1.77 -7.74 -7.29
N ALA A 40 0.88 -8.20 -6.40
CA ALA A 40 0.12 -7.32 -5.51
C ALA A 40 1.06 -6.48 -4.62
N LEU A 41 2.11 -7.11 -4.06
CA LEU A 41 3.12 -6.40 -3.27
C LEU A 41 3.78 -5.28 -4.07
N ALA A 42 4.18 -5.54 -5.31
CA ALA A 42 4.80 -4.54 -6.17
C ALA A 42 3.85 -3.35 -6.45
N VAL A 43 2.60 -3.63 -6.79
CA VAL A 43 1.58 -2.59 -7.06
C VAL A 43 1.30 -1.75 -5.80
N ILE A 44 1.14 -2.39 -4.64
CA ILE A 44 0.90 -1.71 -3.37
C ILE A 44 2.12 -0.85 -2.99
N ALA A 45 3.34 -1.37 -3.16
CA ALA A 45 4.57 -0.63 -2.87
C ALA A 45 4.70 0.63 -3.72
N VAL A 46 4.50 0.51 -5.05
CA VAL A 46 4.52 1.66 -5.97
C VAL A 46 3.44 2.68 -5.59
N SER A 47 2.23 2.21 -5.27
CA SER A 47 1.12 3.07 -4.85
C SER A 47 1.42 3.81 -3.55
N LEU A 48 1.98 3.15 -2.54
CA LEU A 48 2.38 3.76 -1.28
C LEU A 48 3.46 4.81 -1.48
N VAL A 49 4.47 4.53 -2.32
CA VAL A 49 5.51 5.52 -2.63
C VAL A 49 4.91 6.74 -3.34
N GLY A 50 4.08 6.53 -4.37
CA GLY A 50 3.44 7.61 -5.10
C GLY A 50 2.55 8.48 -4.21
N LEU A 51 1.67 7.86 -3.42
CA LEU A 51 0.80 8.56 -2.47
C LEU A 51 1.60 9.26 -1.37
N GLY A 52 2.68 8.65 -0.88
CA GLY A 52 3.57 9.26 0.09
C GLY A 52 4.24 10.53 -0.44
N VAL A 53 4.68 10.52 -1.70
CA VAL A 53 5.22 11.70 -2.39
C VAL A 53 4.15 12.78 -2.51
N VAL A 54 2.95 12.45 -3.00
CA VAL A 54 1.84 13.41 -3.16
C VAL A 54 1.49 14.05 -1.81
N ILE A 55 1.28 13.24 -0.77
CA ILE A 55 0.98 13.75 0.58
C ILE A 55 2.12 14.65 1.09
N ARG A 56 3.37 14.31 0.81
CA ARG A 56 4.53 15.09 1.27
C ARG A 56 4.65 16.43 0.56
N VAL A 57 4.30 16.49 -0.72
CA VAL A 57 4.33 17.71 -1.55
C VAL A 57 3.13 18.60 -1.25
N ASP A 58 1.93 18.03 -1.10
CA ASP A 58 0.71 18.76 -0.71
C ASP A 58 0.74 19.26 0.74
N TRP A 59 1.66 18.75 1.56
CA TRP A 59 1.86 19.23 2.92
C TRP A 59 2.47 20.64 2.90
N ASN A 60 1.62 21.65 3.00
CA ASN A 60 2.03 23.03 3.28
C ASN A 60 1.78 23.38 4.76
N PRO A 61 2.81 23.41 5.62
CA PRO A 61 2.65 23.70 7.04
C PRO A 61 2.52 25.20 7.36
N PHE A 62 2.74 26.08 6.38
CA PHE A 62 2.85 27.53 6.59
C PHE A 62 2.06 28.37 5.55
N GLY A 63 1.18 27.74 4.77
CA GLY A 63 0.30 28.39 3.80
C GLY A 63 -1.01 28.86 4.40
#